data_AF-A0A5B0R8R3-F1
#
_entry.id   AF-A0A5B0R8R3-F1
#
_cell.length_a   1.000
_cell.length_b   1.000
_cell.length_c   1.000
_cell.angle_alpha   90.00
_cell.angle_beta   90.00
_cell.angle_gamma   90.00
#
_symmetry.space_group_name_H-M   'P 1'
#
loop_
_entity.id
_entity.type
_entity.pdbx_description
1 polymer ?
#
loop_
_entity_poly.entity_id
_entity_poly.type
_entity_poly.pdbx_seq_one_letter_code
_entity_poly.pdbx_strand_id
1 'polypeptide(L)'
;MDDKVLAVCELLQSLPCKMTPKSFMLRFLGSDNSDIAYRRRYWAESAIDSTMRLVDAMADEIKSSPPGREAWAKFIEAEVKC
;
A
#
# COMPACT_ATOMS: atom_id res chain seq x y z
N MET A 1 16.20 7.84 7.51
CA MET A 1 15.26 7.11 6.62
C MET A 1 13.95 7.88 6.55
N ASP A 2 13.47 8.34 7.69
CA ASP A 2 12.26 9.16 7.83
C ASP A 2 12.29 10.44 6.99
N ASP A 3 13.43 11.13 6.89
CA ASP A 3 13.55 12.32 6.01
C ASP A 3 13.20 12.02 4.55
N LYS A 4 13.55 10.82 4.05
CA LYS A 4 13.18 10.40 2.69
C LYS A 4 11.68 10.12 2.59
N VAL A 5 11.08 9.56 3.63
CA VAL A 5 9.64 9.31 3.69
C VAL A 5 8.88 10.64 3.71
N LEU A 6 9.31 11.59 4.53
CA LEU A 6 8.74 12.93 4.61
C LEU A 6 8.87 13.66 3.27
N ALA A 7 10.04 13.64 2.64
CA ALA A 7 10.25 14.25 1.33
C ALA A 7 9.33 13.67 0.24
N VAL A 8 9.10 12.35 0.25
CA VAL A 8 8.14 11.71 -0.67
C VAL A 8 6.70 12.14 -0.35
N CYS A 9 6.31 12.19 0.92
CA CYS A 9 4.99 12.67 1.32
C CYS A 9 4.75 14.13 0.89
N GLU A 10 5.73 15.00 1.06
CA GLU A 10 5.70 16.40 0.60
C GLU A 10 5.57 16.48 -0.92
N LEU A 11 6.34 15.68 -1.65
CA LEU A 11 6.26 15.61 -3.11
C LEU A 11 4.86 15.18 -3.58
N LEU A 12 4.28 14.14 -2.98
CA LEU A 12 2.93 13.67 -3.30
C LEU A 12 1.86 14.74 -3.02
N GLN A 13 2.05 15.57 -2.00
CA GLN A 13 1.10 16.62 -1.61
C GLN A 13 1.29 17.95 -2.36
N SER A 14 2.36 18.07 -3.15
CA SER A 14 2.67 19.27 -3.94
C SER A 14 1.69 19.48 -5.09
N LEU A 15 1.54 20.75 -5.52
CA LEU A 15 0.74 21.11 -6.69
C LEU A 15 1.50 20.78 -8.00
N PRO A 16 0.81 20.54 -9.13
CA PRO A 16 -0.64 20.71 -9.36
C PRO A 16 -1.48 19.47 -9.01
N CYS A 17 -0.87 18.29 -8.86
CA CYS A 17 -1.59 17.04 -8.64
C CYS A 17 -1.37 16.55 -7.21
N LYS A 18 -2.23 16.99 -6.28
CA LYS A 18 -2.20 16.52 -4.90
C LYS A 18 -2.62 15.06 -4.83
N MET A 19 -1.81 14.24 -4.18
CA MET A 19 -2.04 12.82 -3.97
C MET A 19 -1.73 12.46 -2.52
N THR A 20 -2.58 11.65 -1.89
CA THR A 20 -2.27 11.09 -0.57
C THR A 20 -1.34 9.88 -0.71
N PRO A 21 -0.53 9.53 0.30
CA PRO A 21 0.25 8.29 0.28
C PRO A 21 -0.61 7.05 -0.02
N LYS A 22 -1.84 7.00 0.52
CA LYS A 22 -2.80 5.92 0.25
C LYS A 22 -3.21 5.86 -1.22
N SER A 23 -3.57 7.01 -1.81
CA SER A 23 -3.93 7.11 -3.24
C SER A 23 -2.76 6.73 -4.15
N PHE A 24 -1.54 7.10 -3.76
CA PHE A 24 -0.33 6.69 -4.46
C PHE A 24 -0.17 5.17 -4.46
N MET A 25 -0.26 4.53 -3.29
CA MET A 25 -0.11 3.07 -3.19
C MET A 25 -1.15 2.33 -4.03
N LEU A 26 -2.41 2.77 -4.00
CA LEU A 26 -3.48 2.21 -4.85
C LEU A 26 -3.15 2.34 -6.34
N ARG A 27 -2.69 3.52 -6.79
CA ARG A 27 -2.32 3.74 -8.18
C ARG A 27 -1.08 2.94 -8.58
N PHE A 28 -0.08 2.87 -7.71
CA PHE A 28 1.16 2.16 -7.96
C PHE A 28 0.93 0.66 -8.17
N LEU A 29 0.08 0.06 -7.32
CA LEU A 29 -0.25 -1.36 -7.38
C LEU A 29 -1.19 -1.71 -8.55
N GLY A 30 -2.17 -0.86 -8.85
CA GLY A 30 -3.21 -1.15 -9.85
C GLY A 30 -3.02 -0.54 -11.24
N SER A 31 -1.95 0.21 -11.52
CA SER A 31 -1.81 0.89 -12.82
C SER A 31 -1.24 -0.02 -13.90
N ASP A 32 -1.90 -0.08 -15.06
CA ASP A 32 -1.40 -0.81 -16.25
C ASP A 32 -0.30 -0.06 -17.02
N ASN A 33 0.17 1.08 -16.53
CA ASN A 33 1.30 1.78 -17.14
C ASN A 33 2.57 0.92 -17.04
N SER A 34 3.24 0.71 -18.17
CA SER A 34 4.41 -0.19 -18.29
C SER A 34 5.55 0.16 -17.34
N ASP A 35 5.82 1.45 -17.12
CA ASP A 35 6.93 1.90 -16.26
C ASP A 35 6.61 1.64 -14.78
N ILE A 36 5.35 1.82 -14.39
CA ILE A 36 4.88 1.50 -13.04
C ILE A 36 4.87 -0.02 -12.85
N ALA A 37 4.40 -0.78 -13.85
CA ALA A 37 4.39 -2.24 -13.84
C ALA A 37 5.79 -2.83 -13.68
N TYR A 38 6.76 -2.29 -14.43
CA TYR A 38 8.15 -2.68 -14.35
C TYR A 38 8.73 -2.45 -12.94
N ARG A 39 8.34 -1.39 -12.23
CA ARG A 39 8.82 -1.09 -10.87
C ARG A 39 8.21 -2.00 -9.80
N ARG A 40 7.00 -2.52 -10.01
CA ARG A 40 6.37 -3.49 -9.10
C ARG A 40 6.65 -4.96 -9.43
N ARG A 41 7.41 -5.25 -10.49
CA ARG A 41 7.60 -6.62 -11.01
C ARG A 41 8.08 -7.64 -9.97
N TYR A 42 8.85 -7.20 -8.97
CA TYR A 42 9.39 -8.10 -7.95
C TYR A 42 8.47 -8.34 -6.75
N TRP A 43 7.31 -7.67 -6.68
CA TRP A 43 6.43 -7.73 -5.51
C TRP A 43 5.84 -9.12 -5.27
N ALA A 44 5.51 -9.86 -6.32
CA ALA A 44 4.90 -11.19 -6.24
C ALA A 44 5.89 -12.35 -6.42
N GLU A 45 7.01 -12.13 -7.12
CA GLU A 45 7.89 -13.22 -7.56
C GLU A 45 9.09 -13.44 -6.62
N SER A 46 9.92 -12.41 -6.41
CA SER A 46 11.22 -12.57 -5.74
C SER A 46 11.34 -11.81 -4.41
N ALA A 47 10.37 -10.96 -4.08
CA ALA A 47 10.38 -10.16 -2.86
C ALA A 47 9.12 -10.39 -1.99
N ILE A 48 8.43 -11.51 -2.19
CA ILE A 48 7.12 -11.79 -1.56
C ILE A 48 7.17 -11.67 -0.03
N ASP A 49 8.23 -12.15 0.63
CA ASP A 49 8.37 -12.03 2.08
C ASP A 49 8.38 -10.57 2.55
N SER A 50 9.08 -9.70 1.83
CA SER A 50 9.13 -8.27 2.15
C SER A 50 7.82 -7.55 1.81
N THR A 51 7.13 -8.00 0.76
CA THR A 51 5.79 -7.53 0.42
C THR A 51 4.78 -7.92 1.49
N MET A 52 4.85 -9.15 2.01
CA MET A 52 3.97 -9.60 3.10
C MET A 52 4.23 -8.83 4.40
N ARG A 53 5.48 -8.49 4.72
CA ARG A 53 5.78 -7.57 5.84
C ARG A 53 5.13 -6.19 5.67
N LEU A 54 5.02 -5.70 4.43
CA LEU A 54 4.29 -4.46 4.16
C LEU A 54 2.77 -4.64 4.38
N VAL A 55 2.20 -5.77 3.95
CA VAL A 55 0.79 -6.11 4.22
C VAL A 55 0.52 -6.19 5.72
N ASP A 56 1.41 -6.82 6.50
CA ASP A 56 1.30 -6.90 7.96
C ASP A 56 1.31 -5.50 8.60
N ALA A 57 2.24 -4.63 8.20
CA ALA A 57 2.30 -3.26 8.69
C ALA A 57 1.04 -2.46 8.33
N MET A 58 0.48 -2.65 7.13
CA MET A 58 -0.79 -2.05 6.74
C MET A 58 -1.94 -2.59 7.59
N ALA A 59 -1.97 -3.89 7.85
CA ALA A 59 -2.99 -4.53 8.66
C ALA A 59 -2.95 -3.99 10.10
N ASP A 60 -1.76 -3.85 10.69
CA ASP A 60 -1.58 -3.31 12.04
C ASP A 60 -2.08 -1.87 12.15
N GLU A 61 -1.75 -1.02 11.16
CA GLU A 61 -2.28 0.35 11.09
C GLU A 61 -3.82 0.36 10.98
N ILE A 62 -4.42 -0.51 10.15
CA ILE A 62 -5.88 -0.62 10.02
C ILE A 62 -6.52 -1.09 11.34
N LYS A 63 -5.97 -2.13 11.96
CA LYS A 63 -6.47 -2.74 13.21
C LYS A 63 -6.30 -1.84 14.44
N SER A 64 -5.61 -0.71 14.33
CA SER A 64 -5.44 0.27 15.42
C SER A 64 -6.77 0.84 15.93
N SER A 65 -7.83 0.81 15.11
CA SER A 65 -9.16 1.32 15.46
C SER A 65 -10.23 0.21 15.53
N PRO A 66 -11.28 0.34 16.36
CA PRO A 66 -12.38 -0.63 16.38
C PRO A 66 -13.07 -0.84 15.01
N PRO A 67 -13.44 0.21 14.24
CA PRO A 67 -14.00 0.03 12.91
C PRO A 67 -13.02 -0.66 11.94
N GLY A 68 -11.73 -0.36 12.06
CA GLY A 68 -10.71 -0.98 11.23
C GLY A 68 -10.52 -2.48 11.51
N ARG A 69 -10.62 -2.92 12.77
CA ARG A 69 -10.61 -4.36 13.10
C ARG A 69 -11.79 -5.11 12.49
N GLU A 70 -13.00 -4.53 12.55
CA GLU A 70 -14.18 -5.13 11.93
C GLU A 70 -14.02 -5.23 10.41
N ALA A 71 -13.53 -4.16 9.76
CA ALA A 71 -13.27 -4.16 8.32
C ALA A 71 -12.20 -5.20 7.92
N TRP A 72 -11.11 -5.31 8.69
CA TRP A 72 -10.05 -6.29 8.45
C TRP A 72 -10.56 -7.73 8.61
N ALA A 73 -11.35 -8.02 9.64
CA ALA A 73 -11.92 -9.35 9.83
C ALA A 73 -12.81 -9.77 8.65
N LYS A 74 -13.67 -8.87 8.17
CA LYS A 74 -14.49 -9.11 6.97
C LYS A 74 -13.66 -9.32 5.71
N PHE A 75 -12.56 -8.57 5.55
CA PHE A 75 -11.64 -8.74 4.43
C PHE A 75 -11.00 -10.14 4.44
N ILE A 76 -10.42 -10.57 5.58
CA ILE A 76 -9.81 -11.91 5.69
C ILE A 76 -10.84 -13.02 5.50
N GLU A 77 -12.05 -12.86 6.04
CA GLU A 77 -13.12 -13.84 5.83
C GLU A 77 -13.50 -13.97 4.34
N ALA A 78 -13.46 -12.88 3.58
CA ALA A 78 -13.69 -12.91 2.14
C ALA A 78 -12.54 -13.62 1.39
N GLU A 79 -11.28 -13.33 1.73
CA GLU A 79 -10.10 -13.94 1.07
C GLU A 79 -9.97 -15.44 1.35
N VAL A 80 -10.32 -15.92 2.55
CA VAL A 80 -10.29 -17.36 2.91
C VAL A 80 -11.39 -18.16 2.19
N LYS A 81 -12.46 -17.50 1.74
CA LYS A 81 -13.57 -18.14 1.03
C LYS A 81 -13.37 -18.24 -0.49
N CYS A 82 -12.34 -17.58 -1.04
CA CYS A 82 -11.94 -17.71 -2.43
C CYS A 82 -11.07 -18.96 -2.66
#